data_AF-A0A928I8F6-F1
#
_entry.id   AF-A0A928I8F6-F1
#
_cell.length_a   1.000
_cell.length_b   1.000
_cell.length_c   1.000
_cell.angle_alpha   90.00
_cell.angle_beta   90.00
_cell.angle_gamma   90.00
#
_symmetry.space_group_name_H-M   'P 1'
#
loop_
_entity.id
_entity.type
_entity.pdbx_description
1 polymer ?
#
loop_
_entity_poly.entity_id
_entity_poly.type
_entity_poly.pdbx_seq_one_letter_code
_entity_poly.pdbx_strand_id
1 'polypeptide(L)'
;MTKKILSAVLAVMLVISLGVFTVSADDELAFYVEAGATGKGTEDDPFGTIDEAILALNGKDGTIYVYGAFSVDLFNAPAWEGTVTIAGVNTDSILTLVDGKSAVFNGDTIIKDIGFSLGKNCHFNPGNSATLTIDAGEDALFDGFFHLSMYGSQIVDEGNFILESGEIRTLYAAGGYCTSLANGVMGDANIIINGGKAGNINLDADAYMDTQTGISIGGNLNVIHNGGEIGAINVARKNCVPEVMGALNIIFNNGMIAPEKFNYPEETVAGGVFIIHSDEGGMIMPTSDVGVFEVKSNSDDKVAKINGELVYNGTVTLEPGETEVEWVAGQQPVKAEEKTEIKLTIGKAEITTNGEAKALDVPAQIIDSRTMVPLRAIFEALGASVEWDDATKTVTSVKGDTTVKLTIGQASINVNGADKALDVPAQIVDSRTLVPVRAIAESFGCEVGWDDPTKTVTITK
;
A
#
# COMPACT_ATOMS: atom_id res chain seq x y z
N MET A 1 25.94 7.54 -36.03
CA MET A 1 24.70 8.15 -36.56
C MET A 1 23.68 7.01 -36.57
N THR A 2 22.59 6.96 -35.81
CA THR A 2 21.62 8.02 -35.48
C THR A 2 20.81 7.49 -34.29
N LYS A 3 20.85 8.15 -33.13
CA LYS A 3 19.90 8.01 -31.99
C LYS A 3 20.11 9.20 -31.04
N LYS A 4 19.82 10.40 -31.55
CA LYS A 4 19.49 11.63 -30.82
C LYS A 4 18.58 12.40 -31.78
N ILE A 5 17.55 13.07 -31.26
CA ILE A 5 16.39 13.66 -31.95
C ILE A 5 15.18 12.72 -32.02
N LEU A 6 14.55 12.49 -30.86
CA LEU A 6 13.09 12.41 -30.75
C LEU A 6 12.69 12.73 -29.30
N SER A 7 13.02 13.95 -28.84
CA SER A 7 12.58 14.49 -27.54
C SER A 7 11.86 15.84 -27.68
N ALA A 8 11.20 16.10 -28.81
CA ALA A 8 10.66 17.45 -29.07
C ALA A 8 9.37 17.52 -29.91
N VAL A 9 8.64 16.42 -30.14
CA VAL A 9 7.47 16.43 -31.05
C VAL A 9 6.21 15.79 -30.46
N LEU A 10 6.07 15.75 -29.12
CA LEU A 10 4.76 15.52 -28.50
C LEU A 10 4.45 16.65 -27.50
N ALA A 11 4.65 17.87 -27.96
CA ALA A 11 4.18 19.10 -27.33
C ALA A 11 3.20 19.76 -28.31
N VAL A 12 1.99 19.22 -28.42
CA VAL A 12 0.86 19.90 -29.06
C VAL A 12 -0.41 19.58 -28.28
N MET A 13 -1.00 20.65 -27.74
CA MET A 13 -2.35 20.75 -27.16
C MET A 13 -2.62 20.03 -25.83
N LEU A 14 -1.91 20.45 -24.79
CA LEU A 14 -2.50 20.54 -23.46
C LEU A 14 -2.61 22.03 -23.12
N VAL A 15 -3.73 22.64 -23.50
CA VAL A 15 -4.13 23.92 -22.89
C VAL A 15 -4.64 23.55 -21.50
N ILE A 16 -3.71 23.25 -20.57
CA ILE A 16 -4.00 23.48 -19.16
C ILE A 16 -4.10 24.99 -19.10
N SER A 17 -5.31 25.49 -18.90
CA SER A 17 -5.50 26.80 -18.29
C SER A 17 -4.72 26.74 -16.98
N LEU A 18 -3.47 27.22 -16.98
CA LEU A 18 -2.77 27.69 -15.79
C LEU A 18 -3.71 28.73 -15.17
N GLY A 19 -4.59 28.26 -14.29
CA GLY A 19 -5.39 29.12 -13.45
C GLY A 19 -4.40 29.97 -12.68
N VAL A 20 -4.34 31.26 -13.02
CA VAL A 20 -3.57 32.21 -12.23
C VAL A 20 -4.28 32.30 -10.88
N PHE A 21 -3.55 31.91 -9.84
CA PHE A 21 -3.97 31.93 -8.45
C PHE A 21 -4.37 33.35 -8.03
N THR A 22 -5.60 33.53 -7.58
CA THR A 22 -5.98 34.71 -6.80
C THR A 22 -6.33 34.26 -5.40
N VAL A 23 -5.32 34.19 -4.54
CA VAL A 23 -5.52 34.25 -3.09
C VAL A 23 -5.77 35.72 -2.78
N SER A 24 -6.95 36.06 -2.28
CA SER A 24 -7.17 37.36 -1.65
C SER A 24 -6.45 37.33 -0.31
N ALA A 25 -5.15 37.65 -0.31
CA ALA A 25 -4.44 37.90 0.92
C ALA A 25 -5.00 39.19 1.52
N ASP A 26 -5.71 39.08 2.64
CA ASP A 26 -5.62 40.16 3.63
C ASP A 26 -4.15 40.19 4.12
N ASP A 27 -3.63 41.36 4.47
CA ASP A 27 -2.21 41.68 4.71
C ASP A 27 -1.49 40.85 5.83
N GLU A 28 -2.07 39.77 6.32
CA GLU A 28 -1.58 38.91 7.42
C GLU A 28 -1.33 37.45 7.00
N LEU A 29 -1.48 37.08 5.72
CA LEU A 29 -1.30 35.71 5.26
C LEU A 29 0.18 35.33 5.05
N ALA A 30 0.67 34.32 5.76
CA ALA A 30 2.07 33.87 5.66
C ALA A 30 2.19 32.35 5.67
N PHE A 31 2.81 31.79 4.62
CA PHE A 31 3.22 30.38 4.57
C PHE A 31 4.73 30.27 4.79
N TYR A 32 5.17 29.45 5.73
CA TYR A 32 6.59 29.20 5.99
C TYR A 32 6.87 27.71 6.12
N VAL A 33 8.11 27.30 5.88
CA VAL A 33 8.51 25.88 5.88
C VAL A 33 9.45 25.62 7.07
N GLU A 34 9.28 24.48 7.75
CA GLU A 34 10.01 24.13 8.98
C GLU A 34 11.54 24.08 8.81
N ALA A 35 12.23 24.31 9.93
CA ALA A 35 13.57 24.87 10.08
C ALA A 35 14.67 24.37 9.11
N GLY A 36 15.19 25.29 8.30
CA GLY A 36 16.35 25.08 7.44
C GLY A 36 16.41 25.98 6.21
N ALA A 37 15.31 26.65 5.86
CA ALA A 37 15.29 27.65 4.80
C ALA A 37 16.16 28.86 5.19
N THR A 38 17.12 29.20 4.33
CA THR A 38 17.86 30.47 4.42
C THR A 38 17.35 31.37 3.30
N GLY A 39 16.50 32.35 3.62
CA GLY A 39 15.85 33.24 2.63
C GLY A 39 14.32 33.10 2.64
N LYS A 40 13.67 33.21 1.47
CA LYS A 40 12.21 33.13 1.30
C LYS A 40 11.64 31.80 1.86
N GLY A 41 10.50 31.87 2.51
CA GLY A 41 9.84 30.77 3.22
C GLY A 41 10.11 30.70 4.72
N THR A 42 10.72 31.72 5.32
CA THR A 42 10.86 31.88 6.79
C THR A 42 9.71 32.69 7.36
N GLU A 43 9.61 32.74 8.70
CA GLU A 43 8.67 33.64 9.39
C GLU A 43 8.90 35.13 9.00
N ASP A 44 10.15 35.51 8.75
CA ASP A 44 10.54 36.88 8.39
C ASP A 44 10.38 37.22 6.88
N ASP A 45 10.32 36.21 6.00
CA ASP A 45 10.18 36.35 4.55
C ASP A 45 9.28 35.22 4.00
N PRO A 46 7.98 35.18 4.33
CA PRO A 46 7.11 34.06 4.02
C PRO A 46 6.81 33.91 2.53
N PHE A 47 6.37 32.73 2.14
CA PHE A 47 5.77 32.50 0.82
C PHE A 47 4.39 33.16 0.74
N GLY A 48 4.05 33.63 -0.47
CA GLY A 48 2.75 34.25 -0.74
C GLY A 48 1.66 33.22 -1.07
N THR A 49 2.05 31.99 -1.43
CA THR A 49 1.13 30.90 -1.71
C THR A 49 1.64 29.56 -1.17
N ILE A 50 0.71 28.64 -0.94
CA ILE A 50 0.99 27.27 -0.54
C ILE A 50 1.77 26.49 -1.62
N ASP A 51 1.57 26.78 -2.92
CA ASP A 51 2.31 26.11 -4.00
C ASP A 51 3.80 26.46 -3.96
N GLU A 52 4.14 27.72 -3.65
CA GLU A 52 5.53 28.13 -3.47
C GLU A 52 6.18 27.35 -2.31
N ALA A 53 5.43 27.14 -1.22
CA ALA A 53 5.89 26.37 -0.06
C ALA A 53 6.07 24.87 -0.37
N ILE A 54 5.13 24.25 -1.09
CA ILE A 54 5.23 22.86 -1.55
C ILE A 54 6.42 22.68 -2.49
N LEU A 55 6.60 23.59 -3.47
CA LEU A 55 7.73 23.54 -4.39
C LEU A 55 9.07 23.70 -3.66
N ALA A 56 9.11 24.48 -2.57
CA ALA A 56 10.32 24.67 -1.77
C ALA A 56 10.76 23.39 -1.03
N LEU A 57 9.83 22.47 -0.71
CA LEU A 57 10.17 21.16 -0.14
C LEU A 57 10.90 20.25 -1.13
N ASN A 58 10.75 20.50 -2.44
CA ASN A 58 11.47 19.81 -3.52
C ASN A 58 11.35 18.28 -3.41
N GLY A 59 10.13 17.78 -3.20
CA GLY A 59 9.80 16.35 -3.17
C GLY A 59 10.36 15.62 -1.95
N LYS A 60 10.44 16.29 -0.79
CA LYS A 60 10.83 15.70 0.48
C LYS A 60 9.72 15.87 1.50
N ASP A 61 9.72 15.01 2.51
CA ASP A 61 8.94 15.19 3.72
C ASP A 61 9.23 16.57 4.34
N GLY A 62 8.19 17.23 4.83
CA GLY A 62 8.36 18.48 5.54
C GLY A 62 7.06 19.14 5.95
N THR A 63 7.19 20.12 6.83
CA THR A 63 6.06 20.87 7.38
C THR A 63 6.00 22.27 6.77
N ILE A 64 4.83 22.64 6.27
CA ILE A 64 4.44 23.99 5.88
C ILE A 64 3.55 24.52 7.00
N TYR A 65 4.00 25.56 7.67
CA TYR A 65 3.22 26.27 8.65
C TYR A 65 2.40 27.38 8.00
N VAL A 66 1.17 27.52 8.47
CA VAL A 66 0.21 28.51 7.99
C VAL A 66 -0.15 29.46 9.12
N TYR A 67 -0.03 30.77 8.87
CA TYR A 67 -0.57 31.82 9.73
C TYR A 67 -1.76 32.50 9.05
N GLY A 68 -2.87 32.65 9.79
CA GLY A 68 -4.07 33.36 9.34
C GLY A 68 -5.02 32.52 8.48
N ALA A 69 -6.04 33.19 7.94
CA ALA A 69 -7.11 32.55 7.17
C ALA A 69 -6.83 32.65 5.67
N PHE A 70 -6.54 31.52 5.02
CA PHE A 70 -6.28 31.51 3.57
C PHE A 70 -7.46 30.93 2.81
N SER A 71 -7.85 31.63 1.75
CA SER A 71 -8.91 31.18 0.86
C SER A 71 -8.34 30.51 -0.38
N VAL A 72 -8.85 29.33 -0.67
CA VAL A 72 -8.50 28.52 -1.83
C VAL A 72 -9.67 28.55 -2.82
N ASP A 73 -9.42 29.13 -3.99
CA ASP A 73 -10.42 29.27 -5.05
C ASP A 73 -10.36 28.14 -6.10
N LEU A 74 -9.18 27.59 -6.37
CA LEU A 74 -8.97 26.28 -7.01
C LEU A 74 -7.55 25.87 -6.66
N PHE A 75 -7.39 24.77 -5.93
CA PHE A 75 -6.07 24.27 -5.57
C PHE A 75 -5.90 22.91 -6.20
N ASN A 76 -4.92 22.82 -7.09
CA ASN A 76 -4.47 21.56 -7.64
C ASN A 76 -2.96 21.52 -7.44
N ALA A 77 -2.57 21.02 -6.29
CA ALA A 77 -1.19 20.99 -5.85
C ALA A 77 -0.36 20.16 -6.85
N PRO A 78 0.91 20.49 -7.13
CA PRO A 78 1.75 19.65 -7.98
C PRO A 78 1.88 18.25 -7.36
N ALA A 79 2.28 17.23 -8.13
CA ALA A 79 2.64 15.96 -7.51
C ALA A 79 3.97 16.07 -6.72
N TRP A 80 4.08 15.42 -5.56
CA TRP A 80 5.33 15.31 -4.81
C TRP A 80 5.56 13.90 -4.27
N GLU A 81 6.82 13.59 -4.00
CA GLU A 81 7.23 12.41 -3.24
C GLU A 81 7.37 12.79 -1.76
N GLY A 82 7.06 11.84 -0.86
CA GLY A 82 7.09 12.05 0.58
C GLY A 82 5.80 12.63 1.15
N THR A 83 5.81 12.90 2.45
CA THR A 83 4.64 13.41 3.20
C THR A 83 4.81 14.88 3.54
N VAL A 84 3.88 15.72 3.05
CA VAL A 84 3.82 17.14 3.37
C VAL A 84 2.81 17.37 4.49
N THR A 85 3.24 17.98 5.60
CA THR A 85 2.34 18.39 6.67
C THR A 85 2.02 19.88 6.51
N ILE A 86 0.75 20.25 6.41
CA ILE A 86 0.30 21.65 6.42
C ILE A 86 -0.26 21.91 7.82
N ALA A 87 0.52 22.62 8.63
CA ALA A 87 0.28 22.81 10.06
C ALA A 87 -0.19 24.23 10.37
N GLY A 88 -1.30 24.34 11.07
CA GLY A 88 -1.77 25.61 11.62
C GLY A 88 -0.93 25.96 12.84
N VAL A 89 -0.59 27.24 12.96
CA VAL A 89 0.33 27.71 14.00
C VAL A 89 -0.42 28.17 15.24
N ASN A 90 -1.72 28.43 15.08
CA ASN A 90 -2.64 28.86 16.12
C ASN A 90 -4.09 28.67 15.65
N THR A 91 -5.04 29.01 16.51
CA THR A 91 -6.48 28.91 16.26
C THR A 91 -7.01 29.80 15.13
N ASP A 92 -6.24 30.82 14.71
CA ASP A 92 -6.60 31.71 13.60
C ASP A 92 -6.15 31.16 12.23
N SER A 93 -5.46 30.01 12.24
CA SER A 93 -5.04 29.29 11.03
C SER A 93 -6.25 28.57 10.43
N ILE A 94 -6.87 29.19 9.43
CA ILE A 94 -8.11 28.70 8.83
C ILE A 94 -7.90 28.45 7.34
N LEU A 95 -8.23 27.25 6.88
CA LEU A 95 -8.35 26.93 5.46
C LEU A 95 -9.79 27.16 5.01
N THR A 96 -10.00 28.15 4.15
CA THR A 96 -11.30 28.45 3.57
C THR A 96 -11.37 27.93 2.14
N LEU A 97 -12.33 27.06 1.84
CA LEU A 97 -12.68 26.69 0.46
C LEU A 97 -13.97 27.42 0.08
N VAL A 98 -13.99 28.16 -1.01
CA VAL A 98 -15.20 28.91 -1.42
C VAL A 98 -16.19 28.04 -2.19
N ASP A 99 -17.46 28.43 -2.20
CA ASP A 99 -18.56 27.67 -2.81
C ASP A 99 -18.21 27.10 -4.21
N GLY A 100 -18.39 25.80 -4.39
CA GLY A 100 -18.21 25.08 -5.65
C GLY A 100 -16.75 24.81 -6.05
N LYS A 101 -15.78 24.98 -5.14
CA LYS A 101 -14.35 24.83 -5.44
C LYS A 101 -13.75 23.54 -4.93
N SER A 102 -12.57 23.21 -5.44
CA SER A 102 -11.86 21.97 -5.13
C SER A 102 -10.42 22.24 -4.72
N ALA A 103 -9.95 21.47 -3.74
CA ALA A 103 -8.58 21.33 -3.33
C ALA A 103 -8.12 19.89 -3.60
N VAL A 104 -7.14 19.72 -4.48
CA VAL A 104 -6.53 18.45 -4.85
C VAL A 104 -5.09 18.45 -4.34
N PHE A 105 -4.72 17.42 -3.59
CA PHE A 105 -3.38 17.23 -3.07
C PHE A 105 -2.74 16.03 -3.77
N ASN A 106 -1.88 16.26 -4.75
CA ASN A 106 -1.28 15.19 -5.57
C ASN A 106 -0.07 14.48 -4.92
N GLY A 107 -0.06 14.40 -3.60
CA GLY A 107 0.91 13.65 -2.81
C GLY A 107 0.42 13.51 -1.37
N ASP A 108 1.11 12.69 -0.59
CA ASP A 108 0.70 12.44 0.80
C ASP A 108 0.71 13.73 1.60
N THR A 109 -0.43 14.02 2.22
CA THR A 109 -0.72 15.28 2.91
C THR A 109 -1.28 15.01 4.30
N ILE A 110 -0.75 15.71 5.29
CA ILE A 110 -1.34 15.80 6.62
C ILE A 110 -1.80 17.24 6.84
N ILE A 111 -3.10 17.48 7.02
CA ILE A 111 -3.60 18.77 7.50
C ILE A 111 -3.67 18.70 9.02
N LYS A 112 -2.86 19.53 9.69
CA LYS A 112 -2.66 19.48 11.13
C LYS A 112 -3.00 20.81 11.79
N ASP A 113 -3.71 20.79 12.91
CA ASP A 113 -4.01 21.98 13.73
C ASP A 113 -4.60 23.18 12.94
N ILE A 114 -5.33 22.93 11.84
CA ILE A 114 -5.97 23.95 10.99
C ILE A 114 -7.49 23.85 11.11
N GLY A 115 -8.15 24.99 11.32
CA GLY A 115 -9.60 25.10 11.22
C GLY A 115 -10.06 25.12 9.76
N PHE A 116 -11.24 24.57 9.46
CA PHE A 116 -11.77 24.60 8.08
C PHE A 116 -13.03 25.45 8.02
N SER A 117 -13.14 26.24 6.96
CA SER A 117 -14.35 26.98 6.60
C SER A 117 -14.72 26.61 5.17
N LEU A 118 -15.65 25.67 5.02
CA LEU A 118 -15.98 25.14 3.70
C LEU A 118 -17.29 25.75 3.21
N GLY A 119 -17.22 26.34 2.02
CA GLY A 119 -18.38 26.72 1.25
C GLY A 119 -19.23 25.51 0.85
N LYS A 120 -20.37 25.78 0.24
CA LYS A 120 -21.25 24.75 -0.30
C LYS A 120 -20.59 24.05 -1.48
N ASN A 121 -20.76 22.73 -1.57
CA ASN A 121 -20.25 21.91 -2.69
C ASN A 121 -18.73 22.07 -2.89
N CYS A 122 -17.98 22.12 -1.78
CA CYS A 122 -16.52 22.10 -1.81
C CYS A 122 -16.01 20.66 -1.89
N HIS A 123 -14.84 20.47 -2.50
CA HIS A 123 -14.24 19.14 -2.65
C HIS A 123 -12.79 19.14 -2.15
N PHE A 124 -12.45 18.18 -1.29
CA PHE A 124 -11.09 17.89 -0.85
C PHE A 124 -10.69 16.52 -1.34
N ASN A 125 -9.69 16.46 -2.20
CA ASN A 125 -9.34 15.25 -2.91
C ASN A 125 -7.87 14.87 -2.69
N PRO A 126 -7.60 13.64 -2.23
CA PRO A 126 -6.28 13.04 -2.42
C PRO A 126 -6.12 12.76 -3.91
N GLY A 127 -5.07 13.32 -4.51
CA GLY A 127 -4.73 13.08 -5.90
C GLY A 127 -4.28 11.64 -6.15
N ASN A 128 -3.75 11.37 -7.34
CA ASN A 128 -3.47 10.00 -7.76
C ASN A 128 -2.53 9.25 -6.78
N SER A 129 -3.02 8.16 -6.18
CA SER A 129 -2.29 7.33 -5.20
C SER A 129 -1.81 8.10 -3.96
N ALA A 130 -2.50 9.17 -3.58
CA ALA A 130 -2.15 9.99 -2.43
C ALA A 130 -3.01 9.65 -1.20
N THR A 131 -2.47 9.98 -0.03
CA THR A 131 -3.17 9.93 1.25
C THR A 131 -3.42 11.33 1.79
N LEU A 132 -4.67 11.64 2.12
CA LEU A 132 -5.04 12.86 2.84
C LEU A 132 -5.41 12.50 4.29
N THR A 133 -4.58 12.95 5.22
CA THR A 133 -4.80 12.78 6.67
C THR A 133 -5.25 14.11 7.30
N ILE A 134 -6.28 14.06 8.14
CA ILE A 134 -6.76 15.18 8.95
C ILE A 134 -6.44 14.90 10.42
N ASP A 135 -5.63 15.77 11.01
CA ASP A 135 -5.23 15.75 12.43
C ASP A 135 -5.36 17.16 13.03
N ALA A 136 -6.59 17.67 13.11
CA ALA A 136 -6.80 19.08 13.50
C ALA A 136 -6.94 19.34 15.00
N GLY A 137 -6.85 18.30 15.84
CA GLY A 137 -7.06 18.38 17.28
C GLY A 137 -8.53 18.18 17.68
N GLU A 138 -8.76 17.83 18.95
CA GLU A 138 -10.07 17.41 19.47
C GLU A 138 -11.17 18.50 19.38
N ASP A 139 -10.78 19.77 19.43
CA ASP A 139 -11.72 20.91 19.41
C ASP A 139 -12.01 21.44 18.00
N ALA A 140 -11.34 20.92 16.97
CA ALA A 140 -11.54 21.36 15.60
C ALA A 140 -12.87 20.83 15.05
N LEU A 141 -13.79 21.74 14.75
CA LEU A 141 -15.07 21.44 14.11
C LEU A 141 -15.03 21.85 12.64
N PHE A 142 -15.38 20.92 11.76
CA PHE A 142 -15.45 21.17 10.32
C PHE A 142 -16.91 21.16 9.83
N ASP A 143 -17.35 22.31 9.33
CA ASP A 143 -18.65 22.47 8.68
C ASP A 143 -18.44 22.39 7.16
N GLY A 144 -18.58 21.20 6.58
CA GLY A 144 -18.49 21.04 5.12
C GLY A 144 -18.45 19.61 4.61
N PHE A 145 -18.45 19.50 3.28
CA PHE A 145 -18.46 18.25 2.52
C PHE A 145 -17.00 17.90 2.14
N PHE A 146 -16.55 16.69 2.48
CA PHE A 146 -15.27 16.15 2.00
C PHE A 146 -15.58 15.08 0.96
N HIS A 147 -14.97 15.14 -0.24
CA HIS A 147 -15.28 14.29 -1.40
C HIS A 147 -14.04 13.52 -1.87
N LEU A 148 -14.06 12.19 -1.81
CA LEU A 148 -12.92 11.34 -2.20
C LEU A 148 -12.65 11.27 -3.72
N SER A 149 -13.32 12.05 -4.57
CA SER A 149 -13.12 12.03 -6.02
C SER A 149 -12.65 13.33 -6.62
N MET A 150 -11.90 13.20 -7.71
CA MET A 150 -11.43 14.30 -8.53
C MET A 150 -12.58 14.88 -9.35
N TYR A 151 -12.56 16.20 -9.48
CA TYR A 151 -13.29 16.92 -10.51
C TYR A 151 -12.39 17.05 -11.74
N GLY A 152 -12.83 16.57 -12.91
CA GLY A 152 -12.08 16.68 -14.18
C GLY A 152 -11.82 15.34 -14.88
N SER A 153 -11.08 15.37 -15.98
CA SER A 153 -10.82 14.22 -16.87
C SER A 153 -9.70 13.27 -16.39
N GLN A 154 -9.42 13.23 -15.08
CA GLN A 154 -8.30 12.48 -14.53
C GLN A 154 -8.80 11.30 -13.70
N ILE A 155 -8.21 10.14 -13.97
CA ILE A 155 -8.42 8.90 -13.26
C ILE A 155 -7.53 8.91 -12.02
N VAL A 156 -8.08 8.52 -10.88
CA VAL A 156 -7.33 8.24 -9.65
C VAL A 156 -7.08 6.74 -9.59
N ASP A 157 -5.84 6.29 -9.43
CA ASP A 157 -5.50 4.88 -9.23
C ASP A 157 -5.96 4.43 -7.83
N GLU A 158 -5.60 5.15 -6.76
CA GLU A 158 -6.08 4.88 -5.39
C GLU A 158 -6.30 6.19 -4.62
N GLY A 159 -7.30 6.23 -3.73
CA GLY A 159 -7.60 7.42 -2.93
C GLY A 159 -7.78 7.08 -1.46
N ASN A 160 -6.94 7.68 -0.59
CA ASN A 160 -6.96 7.41 0.84
C ASN A 160 -7.32 8.66 1.64
N PHE A 161 -8.27 8.54 2.56
CA PHE A 161 -8.61 9.56 3.54
C PHE A 161 -8.50 9.00 4.96
N ILE A 162 -7.83 9.73 5.84
CA ILE A 162 -7.62 9.34 7.24
C ILE A 162 -8.08 10.48 8.16
N LEU A 163 -8.91 10.17 9.15
CA LEU A 163 -9.22 11.05 10.27
C LEU A 163 -8.49 10.55 11.53
N GLU A 164 -7.53 11.33 12.00
CA GLU A 164 -6.82 11.10 13.27
C GLU A 164 -7.50 11.84 14.42
N SER A 165 -7.89 13.10 14.21
CA SER A 165 -8.53 13.94 15.23
C SER A 165 -9.41 15.05 14.63
N GLY A 166 -10.33 15.59 15.43
CA GLY A 166 -11.31 16.61 15.03
C GLY A 166 -12.71 16.06 14.73
N GLU A 167 -13.68 16.94 14.46
CA GLU A 167 -15.08 16.60 14.20
C GLU A 167 -15.50 16.97 12.77
N ILE A 168 -15.78 15.96 11.95
CA ILE A 168 -16.38 16.12 10.62
C ILE A 168 -17.88 15.88 10.72
N ARG A 169 -18.70 16.91 10.46
CA ARG A 169 -20.17 16.74 10.51
C ARG A 169 -20.70 15.76 9.46
N THR A 170 -20.20 15.84 8.23
CA THR A 170 -20.57 14.91 7.16
C THR A 170 -19.44 14.72 6.15
N LEU A 171 -18.97 13.48 6.01
CA LEU A 171 -18.02 13.04 5.00
C LEU A 171 -18.82 12.44 3.83
N TYR A 172 -18.54 12.88 2.60
CA TYR A 172 -19.18 12.34 1.40
C TYR A 172 -18.16 11.55 0.58
N ALA A 173 -18.25 10.23 0.57
CA ALA A 173 -17.44 9.44 -0.33
C ALA A 173 -18.12 9.37 -1.70
N ALA A 174 -17.79 10.32 -2.59
CA ALA A 174 -18.29 10.34 -3.95
C ALA A 174 -17.18 9.96 -4.95
N GLY A 175 -17.56 9.28 -6.04
CA GLY A 175 -16.80 9.15 -7.30
C GLY A 175 -17.07 10.33 -8.23
N GLY A 176 -16.16 10.61 -9.17
CA GLY A 176 -16.13 11.84 -9.97
C GLY A 176 -17.09 11.90 -11.16
N TYR A 177 -17.00 13.01 -11.90
CA TYR A 177 -17.85 13.44 -13.03
C TYR A 177 -17.80 12.46 -14.23
N CYS A 178 -18.78 11.55 -14.37
CA CYS A 178 -18.85 10.66 -15.54
C CYS A 178 -19.59 11.33 -16.71
N THR A 179 -18.88 12.08 -17.56
CA THR A 179 -19.44 12.53 -18.85
C THR A 179 -19.10 11.64 -20.04
N SER A 180 -18.18 10.70 -19.85
CA SER A 180 -17.85 9.65 -20.83
C SER A 180 -16.71 8.79 -20.27
N LEU A 181 -16.96 7.50 -20.06
CA LEU A 181 -15.98 6.39 -20.00
C LEU A 181 -14.73 6.48 -19.09
N ALA A 182 -14.43 7.54 -18.33
CA ALA A 182 -13.07 7.65 -17.78
C ALA A 182 -12.83 8.50 -16.50
N ASN A 183 -13.81 8.75 -15.61
CA ASN A 183 -13.52 9.51 -14.38
C ASN A 183 -14.08 8.80 -13.14
N GLY A 184 -13.31 7.85 -12.63
CA GLY A 184 -13.56 7.12 -11.37
C GLY A 184 -12.23 6.87 -10.65
N VAL A 185 -12.32 6.24 -9.49
CA VAL A 185 -11.12 5.63 -8.88
C VAL A 185 -10.93 4.29 -9.60
N MET A 186 -9.83 4.03 -10.29
CA MET A 186 -9.58 2.75 -10.97
C MET A 186 -9.21 1.62 -10.00
N GLY A 187 -8.64 1.93 -8.85
CA GLY A 187 -8.32 1.02 -7.76
C GLY A 187 -9.13 1.32 -6.50
N ASP A 188 -8.51 1.15 -5.34
CA ASP A 188 -9.21 1.15 -4.06
C ASP A 188 -9.39 2.57 -3.50
N ALA A 189 -10.53 2.79 -2.84
CA ALA A 189 -10.86 4.00 -2.10
C ALA A 189 -11.01 3.67 -0.62
N ASN A 190 -10.21 4.30 0.23
CA ASN A 190 -10.16 4.02 1.66
C ASN A 190 -10.58 5.24 2.49
N ILE A 191 -11.52 5.04 3.41
CA ILE A 191 -11.91 5.99 4.46
C ILE A 191 -11.52 5.37 5.78
N ILE A 192 -10.58 5.97 6.49
CA ILE A 192 -10.02 5.42 7.72
C ILE A 192 -10.30 6.40 8.86
N ILE A 193 -10.97 5.94 9.90
CA ILE A 193 -11.23 6.71 11.12
C ILE A 193 -10.40 6.10 12.24
N ASN A 194 -9.26 6.72 12.54
CA ASN A 194 -8.37 6.34 13.63
C ASN A 194 -8.76 7.02 14.94
N GLY A 195 -9.27 8.25 14.87
CA GLY A 195 -9.76 9.02 16.00
C GLY A 195 -10.73 10.13 15.56
N GLY A 196 -10.99 11.09 16.45
CA GLY A 196 -11.95 12.16 16.20
C GLY A 196 -13.40 11.65 16.07
N LYS A 197 -14.24 12.44 15.39
CA LYS A 197 -15.67 12.18 15.22
C LYS A 197 -16.11 12.43 13.78
N ALA A 198 -16.54 11.38 13.10
CA ALA A 198 -17.21 11.44 11.81
C ALA A 198 -18.73 11.33 12.01
N GLY A 199 -19.43 12.46 11.99
CA GLY A 199 -20.87 12.54 12.25
C GLY A 199 -21.71 11.67 11.31
N ASN A 200 -21.58 11.86 9.99
CA ASN A 200 -22.21 11.00 8.99
C ASN A 200 -21.21 10.71 7.87
N ILE A 201 -21.07 9.44 7.49
CA ILE A 201 -20.34 9.04 6.29
C ILE A 201 -21.37 8.66 5.24
N ASN A 202 -21.52 9.50 4.22
CA ASN A 202 -22.47 9.30 3.14
C ASN A 202 -21.70 8.76 1.93
N LEU A 203 -21.95 7.49 1.60
CA LEU A 203 -21.52 6.85 0.37
C LEU A 203 -22.61 7.10 -0.67
N ASP A 204 -22.62 8.30 -1.25
CA ASP A 204 -23.68 8.81 -2.15
C ASP A 204 -23.06 9.38 -3.43
N ALA A 205 -23.68 9.12 -4.58
CA ALA A 205 -23.37 9.85 -5.79
C ALA A 205 -23.89 11.30 -5.67
N ASP A 206 -23.12 12.29 -6.10
CA ASP A 206 -23.51 13.69 -5.98
C ASP A 206 -24.84 13.98 -6.72
N ALA A 207 -25.83 14.48 -5.99
CA ALA A 207 -27.15 14.84 -6.52
C ALA A 207 -27.10 16.02 -7.53
N TYR A 208 -25.98 16.76 -7.63
CA TYR A 208 -25.75 17.75 -8.67
C TYR A 208 -25.48 17.12 -10.05
N MET A 209 -25.27 15.80 -10.13
CA MET A 209 -25.01 15.05 -11.37
C MET A 209 -26.33 14.54 -11.97
N ASP A 210 -27.09 15.45 -12.57
CA ASP A 210 -28.35 15.14 -13.22
C ASP A 210 -28.12 14.14 -14.39
N THR A 211 -28.78 12.99 -14.30
CA THR A 211 -29.21 12.09 -15.39
C THR A 211 -28.46 10.84 -15.86
N GLN A 212 -27.26 10.41 -15.39
CA GLN A 212 -26.84 9.03 -15.83
C GLN A 212 -25.73 8.21 -15.16
N THR A 213 -25.02 8.60 -14.11
CA THR A 213 -23.93 7.73 -13.58
C THR A 213 -23.69 7.96 -12.10
N GLY A 214 -23.77 6.88 -11.31
CA GLY A 214 -23.38 6.86 -9.90
C GLY A 214 -21.86 6.98 -9.70
N ILE A 215 -21.41 6.82 -8.45
CA ILE A 215 -19.98 6.68 -8.08
C ILE A 215 -19.41 5.52 -8.91
N SER A 216 -18.34 5.68 -9.69
CA SER A 216 -17.66 4.54 -10.34
C SER A 216 -16.32 4.30 -9.65
N ILE A 217 -16.19 3.15 -8.97
CA ILE A 217 -14.95 2.69 -8.35
C ILE A 217 -14.57 1.36 -9.01
N GLY A 218 -13.43 1.33 -9.68
CA GLY A 218 -12.85 0.16 -10.34
C GLY A 218 -12.35 -0.90 -9.37
N GLY A 219 -11.89 -0.51 -8.18
CA GLY A 219 -11.50 -1.40 -7.08
C GLY A 219 -12.53 -1.47 -5.95
N ASN A 220 -12.03 -1.62 -4.71
CA ASN A 220 -12.84 -1.69 -3.50
C ASN A 220 -13.14 -0.30 -2.93
N LEU A 221 -14.28 -0.15 -2.25
CA LEU A 221 -14.58 0.98 -1.37
C LEU A 221 -14.54 0.49 0.07
N ASN A 222 -13.61 0.99 0.88
CA ASN A 222 -13.41 0.56 2.26
C ASN A 222 -13.73 1.71 3.22
N VAL A 223 -14.57 1.44 4.22
CA VAL A 223 -14.72 2.27 5.41
C VAL A 223 -14.13 1.50 6.58
N ILE A 224 -13.08 2.03 7.21
CA ILE A 224 -12.28 1.36 8.24
C ILE A 224 -12.38 2.18 9.53
N HIS A 225 -13.07 1.63 10.53
CA HIS A 225 -13.26 2.24 11.84
C HIS A 225 -12.27 1.64 12.84
N ASN A 226 -11.13 2.30 13.05
CA ASN A 226 -10.10 1.89 14.00
C ASN A 226 -10.26 2.51 15.39
N GLY A 227 -10.87 3.69 15.49
CA GLY A 227 -11.12 4.40 16.74
C GLY A 227 -11.99 5.63 16.52
N GLY A 228 -12.11 6.49 17.53
CA GLY A 228 -12.99 7.66 17.46
C GLY A 228 -14.48 7.31 17.45
N GLU A 229 -15.30 8.17 16.86
CA GLU A 229 -16.75 7.98 16.74
C GLU A 229 -17.22 8.09 15.28
N ILE A 230 -18.01 7.13 14.80
CA ILE A 230 -18.82 7.27 13.59
C ILE A 230 -20.29 7.37 13.99
N GLY A 231 -20.97 8.47 13.65
CA GLY A 231 -22.37 8.68 14.02
C GLY A 231 -23.38 7.96 13.11
N ALA A 232 -23.08 7.87 11.82
CA ALA A 232 -23.89 7.14 10.84
C ALA A 232 -23.05 6.77 9.60
N ILE A 233 -23.40 5.65 8.97
CA ILE A 233 -22.91 5.32 7.62
C ILE A 233 -24.13 5.10 6.73
N ASN A 234 -24.22 5.86 5.64
CA ASN A 234 -25.36 5.86 4.73
C ASN A 234 -24.87 5.50 3.33
N VAL A 235 -25.25 4.31 2.84
CA VAL A 235 -25.07 3.95 1.43
C VAL A 235 -26.33 4.38 0.68
N ALA A 236 -26.16 5.34 -0.21
CA ALA A 236 -27.08 5.94 -1.19
C ALA A 236 -28.61 5.86 -1.00
N ARG A 237 -29.30 6.92 -1.46
CA ARG A 237 -30.74 6.89 -1.73
C ARG A 237 -30.99 6.20 -3.08
N LYS A 238 -32.17 5.60 -3.27
CA LYS A 238 -32.62 4.74 -4.41
C LYS A 238 -32.15 5.11 -5.84
N ASN A 239 -31.74 6.36 -6.11
CA ASN A 239 -31.32 6.85 -7.42
C ASN A 239 -29.84 7.31 -7.51
N CYS A 240 -29.05 7.19 -6.44
CA CYS A 240 -27.66 7.68 -6.36
C CYS A 240 -26.68 6.59 -5.88
N VAL A 241 -27.00 5.32 -6.14
CA VAL A 241 -26.20 4.18 -5.68
C VAL A 241 -24.80 4.19 -6.31
N PRO A 242 -23.73 3.93 -5.53
CA PRO A 242 -22.42 3.68 -6.09
C PRO A 242 -22.37 2.44 -6.99
N GLU A 243 -21.76 2.58 -8.15
CA GLU A 243 -21.23 1.50 -8.99
C GLU A 243 -19.80 1.15 -8.54
N VAL A 244 -19.71 0.21 -7.60
CA VAL A 244 -18.42 -0.38 -7.20
C VAL A 244 -18.21 -1.63 -8.05
N MET A 245 -17.12 -1.67 -8.81
CA MET A 245 -16.70 -2.82 -9.61
C MET A 245 -16.05 -3.90 -8.74
N GLY A 246 -15.37 -3.51 -7.65
CA GLY A 246 -14.91 -4.40 -6.57
C GLY A 246 -15.94 -4.54 -5.44
N ALA A 247 -15.48 -4.66 -4.19
CA ALA A 247 -16.34 -4.81 -3.01
C ALA A 247 -16.53 -3.49 -2.24
N LEU A 248 -17.69 -3.36 -1.57
CA LEU A 248 -17.92 -2.34 -0.54
C LEU A 248 -17.70 -2.98 0.85
N ASN A 249 -16.63 -2.58 1.53
CA ASN A 249 -16.25 -3.10 2.85
C ASN A 249 -16.45 -2.05 3.94
N ILE A 250 -16.97 -2.47 5.10
CA ILE A 250 -17.15 -1.62 6.28
C ILE A 250 -16.58 -2.35 7.50
N ILE A 251 -15.35 -2.03 7.85
CA ILE A 251 -14.52 -2.75 8.79
C ILE A 251 -14.53 -2.02 10.13
N PHE A 252 -14.80 -2.71 11.24
CA PHE A 252 -14.67 -2.14 12.59
C PHE A 252 -13.58 -2.90 13.37
N ASN A 253 -12.50 -2.20 13.69
CA ASN A 253 -11.36 -2.72 14.42
C ASN A 253 -11.39 -2.23 15.87
N ASN A 254 -10.55 -2.80 16.74
CA ASN A 254 -10.36 -2.35 18.13
C ASN A 254 -11.64 -2.25 18.98
N GLY A 255 -12.59 -3.15 18.74
CA GLY A 255 -13.87 -3.25 19.46
C GLY A 255 -14.87 -2.17 19.11
N MET A 256 -14.66 -1.47 18.01
CA MET A 256 -15.61 -0.52 17.48
C MET A 256 -16.89 -1.25 17.02
N ILE A 257 -18.02 -0.64 17.32
CA ILE A 257 -19.36 -1.16 17.01
C ILE A 257 -19.92 -0.36 15.83
N ALA A 258 -20.68 -1.02 14.96
CA ALA A 258 -21.40 -0.34 13.90
C ALA A 258 -22.28 0.80 14.45
N PRO A 259 -22.35 1.96 13.77
CA PRO A 259 -23.20 3.05 14.22
C PRO A 259 -24.66 2.61 14.25
N GLU A 260 -25.42 3.06 15.26
CA GLU A 260 -26.86 2.78 15.38
C GLU A 260 -27.65 3.14 14.10
N LYS A 261 -27.15 4.14 13.35
CA LYS A 261 -27.69 4.57 12.07
C LYS A 261 -26.80 4.07 10.94
N PHE A 262 -27.02 2.82 10.55
CA PHE A 262 -26.41 2.21 9.39
C PHE A 262 -27.48 1.85 8.36
N ASN A 263 -27.40 2.41 7.15
CA ASN A 263 -28.33 2.13 6.06
C ASN A 263 -27.59 1.55 4.85
N TYR A 264 -28.00 0.35 4.44
CA TYR A 264 -27.47 -0.36 3.27
C TYR A 264 -28.61 -0.74 2.32
N PRO A 265 -28.48 -0.49 1.00
CA PRO A 265 -29.52 -0.85 0.04
C PRO A 265 -29.51 -2.36 -0.23
N GLU A 266 -30.65 -3.02 -0.04
CA GLU A 266 -30.82 -4.48 -0.19
C GLU A 266 -30.44 -5.03 -1.59
N GLU A 267 -30.42 -4.19 -2.63
CA GLU A 267 -30.43 -4.66 -4.02
C GLU A 267 -29.17 -4.31 -4.85
N THR A 268 -28.15 -3.63 -4.29
CA THR A 268 -27.37 -2.73 -5.17
C THR A 268 -25.84 -2.74 -5.11
N VAL A 269 -25.20 -3.78 -4.60
CA VAL A 269 -23.75 -3.94 -4.85
C VAL A 269 -23.41 -5.41 -4.99
N ALA A 270 -22.65 -5.76 -6.03
CA ALA A 270 -22.02 -7.06 -6.14
C ALA A 270 -20.96 -7.16 -5.04
N GLY A 271 -21.37 -7.54 -3.83
CA GLY A 271 -20.51 -7.64 -2.67
C GLY A 271 -21.21 -7.19 -1.41
N GLY A 272 -21.42 -8.14 -0.50
CA GLY A 272 -22.15 -7.94 0.74
C GLY A 272 -21.49 -6.89 1.63
N VAL A 273 -22.29 -6.29 2.51
CA VAL A 273 -21.74 -5.66 3.71
C VAL A 273 -21.23 -6.76 4.62
N PHE A 274 -20.01 -6.60 5.09
CA PHE A 274 -19.47 -7.37 6.20
C PHE A 274 -19.26 -6.40 7.34
N ILE A 275 -20.12 -6.47 8.35
CA ILE A 275 -19.88 -5.78 9.62
C ILE A 275 -19.00 -6.72 10.42
N ILE A 276 -17.76 -6.32 10.68
CA ILE A 276 -16.78 -7.08 11.46
C ILE A 276 -16.63 -6.37 12.80
N HIS A 277 -17.01 -7.01 13.90
CA HIS A 277 -16.70 -6.55 15.25
C HIS A 277 -15.41 -7.24 15.69
N SER A 278 -14.35 -6.51 16.07
CA SER A 278 -13.08 -7.15 16.47
C SER A 278 -12.40 -6.46 17.63
N ASP A 279 -12.45 -7.06 18.83
CA ASP A 279 -12.07 -6.38 20.08
C ASP A 279 -10.57 -6.33 20.39
N GLU A 280 -9.74 -7.27 19.91
CA GLU A 280 -8.39 -7.44 20.47
C GLU A 280 -7.28 -7.87 19.48
N GLY A 281 -7.41 -7.50 18.20
CA GLY A 281 -6.32 -7.50 17.22
C GLY A 281 -6.21 -8.73 16.30
N GLY A 282 -5.70 -8.48 15.10
CA GLY A 282 -5.74 -9.35 13.91
C GLY A 282 -6.48 -8.62 12.78
N MET A 283 -6.38 -9.09 11.54
CA MET A 283 -6.93 -8.40 10.36
C MET A 283 -7.84 -9.33 9.57
N ILE A 284 -8.93 -8.77 9.03
CA ILE A 284 -9.76 -9.43 8.02
C ILE A 284 -9.80 -8.48 6.82
N MET A 285 -9.32 -8.96 5.68
CA MET A 285 -9.16 -8.16 4.46
C MET A 285 -9.89 -8.81 3.30
N PRO A 286 -10.62 -8.05 2.47
CA PRO A 286 -11.18 -8.60 1.24
C PRO A 286 -10.06 -9.12 0.35
N THR A 287 -10.30 -10.26 -0.32
CA THR A 287 -9.45 -10.71 -1.42
C THR A 287 -9.91 -10.08 -2.74
N SER A 288 -9.27 -10.41 -3.86
CA SER A 288 -9.76 -10.00 -5.19
C SER A 288 -11.16 -10.55 -5.50
N ASP A 289 -11.61 -11.56 -4.75
CA ASP A 289 -12.90 -12.20 -4.92
C ASP A 289 -13.91 -11.71 -3.89
N VAL A 290 -15.07 -11.28 -4.37
CA VAL A 290 -16.17 -10.76 -3.56
C VAL A 290 -16.70 -11.81 -2.58
N GLY A 291 -16.85 -11.43 -1.31
CA GLY A 291 -17.33 -12.33 -0.24
C GLY A 291 -16.27 -13.28 0.29
N VAL A 292 -15.03 -13.15 -0.16
CA VAL A 292 -13.89 -13.97 0.25
C VAL A 292 -12.86 -13.08 0.93
N PHE A 293 -12.52 -13.40 2.18
CA PHE A 293 -11.67 -12.59 3.05
C PHE A 293 -10.43 -13.36 3.50
N GLU A 294 -9.28 -12.71 3.51
CA GLU A 294 -8.10 -13.17 4.23
C GLU A 294 -8.21 -12.80 5.71
N VAL A 295 -8.16 -13.80 6.58
CA VAL A 295 -8.13 -13.67 8.04
C VAL A 295 -6.72 -13.93 8.49
N LYS A 296 -6.12 -12.97 9.21
CA LYS A 296 -4.74 -13.07 9.68
C LYS A 296 -4.60 -12.57 11.11
N SER A 297 -4.22 -13.46 12.02
CA SER A 297 -3.82 -13.09 13.38
C SER A 297 -2.47 -12.38 13.36
N ASN A 298 -2.33 -11.37 14.22
CA ASN A 298 -1.05 -10.71 14.49
C ASN A 298 -0.20 -11.45 15.56
N SER A 299 -0.68 -12.60 16.04
CA SER A 299 0.01 -13.47 17.01
C SER A 299 -0.32 -14.95 16.81
N ASP A 300 0.65 -15.83 17.04
CA ASP A 300 0.49 -17.29 16.86
C ASP A 300 -0.42 -17.94 17.93
N ASP A 301 -0.73 -17.23 19.01
CA ASP A 301 -1.55 -17.68 20.15
C ASP A 301 -3.01 -17.19 20.12
N LYS A 302 -3.41 -16.51 19.04
CA LYS A 302 -4.80 -16.11 18.79
C LYS A 302 -5.33 -16.72 17.49
N VAL A 303 -6.62 -17.04 17.49
CA VAL A 303 -7.39 -17.50 16.31
C VAL A 303 -8.68 -16.70 16.20
N ALA A 304 -9.16 -16.48 14.98
CA ALA A 304 -10.45 -15.84 14.79
C ALA A 304 -11.56 -16.86 15.09
N LYS A 305 -12.66 -16.36 15.65
CA LYS A 305 -13.91 -17.09 15.80
C LYS A 305 -14.98 -16.28 15.09
N ILE A 306 -15.38 -16.75 13.91
CA ILE A 306 -16.30 -16.07 13.02
C ILE A 306 -17.65 -16.79 13.09
N ASN A 307 -18.70 -16.08 13.50
CA ASN A 307 -20.05 -16.65 13.67
C ASN A 307 -20.07 -17.95 14.50
N GLY A 308 -19.21 -18.05 15.51
CA GLY A 308 -19.09 -19.23 16.37
C GLY A 308 -18.07 -20.27 15.90
N GLU A 309 -17.56 -20.19 14.67
CA GLU A 309 -16.61 -21.17 14.11
C GLU A 309 -15.18 -20.65 14.16
N LEU A 310 -14.24 -21.53 14.55
CA LEU A 310 -12.82 -21.17 14.58
C LEU A 310 -12.25 -21.10 13.16
N VAL A 311 -11.71 -19.94 12.80
CA VAL A 311 -11.04 -19.67 11.53
C VAL A 311 -9.57 -19.40 11.82
N TYR A 312 -8.72 -20.25 11.26
CA TYR A 312 -7.28 -20.12 11.30
C TYR A 312 -6.81 -19.25 10.14
N ASN A 313 -5.56 -18.77 10.21
CA ASN A 313 -5.00 -17.90 9.18
C ASN A 313 -5.22 -18.48 7.79
N GLY A 314 -5.85 -17.71 6.91
CA GLY A 314 -6.25 -18.17 5.59
C GLY A 314 -7.48 -17.45 5.06
N THR A 315 -8.13 -18.09 4.10
CA THR A 315 -9.24 -17.50 3.37
C THR A 315 -10.57 -18.03 3.87
N VAL A 316 -11.50 -17.13 4.22
CA VAL A 316 -12.87 -17.44 4.63
C VAL A 316 -13.86 -16.83 3.66
N THR A 317 -14.94 -17.54 3.34
CA THR A 317 -16.07 -16.97 2.61
C THR A 317 -17.12 -16.50 3.60
N LEU A 318 -17.48 -15.24 3.54
CA LEU A 318 -18.51 -14.63 4.38
C LEU A 318 -19.78 -14.43 3.54
N GLU A 319 -20.92 -14.72 4.16
CA GLU A 319 -22.24 -14.46 3.57
C GLU A 319 -22.69 -13.03 3.87
N PRO A 320 -23.51 -12.39 3.01
CA PRO A 320 -24.06 -11.06 3.30
C PRO A 320 -24.80 -11.01 4.64
N GLY A 321 -24.46 -10.04 5.49
CA GLY A 321 -25.09 -9.85 6.81
C GLY A 321 -24.12 -9.41 7.91
N GLU A 322 -24.61 -9.41 9.15
CA GLU A 322 -23.78 -9.18 10.32
C GLU A 322 -22.81 -10.36 10.53
N THR A 323 -21.52 -10.08 10.72
CA THR A 323 -20.50 -11.10 10.98
C THR A 323 -19.77 -10.80 12.28
N GLU A 324 -19.99 -11.62 13.30
CA GLU A 324 -19.28 -11.48 14.57
C GLU A 324 -17.89 -12.11 14.47
N VAL A 325 -16.85 -11.37 14.86
CA VAL A 325 -15.44 -11.82 14.78
C VAL A 325 -14.72 -11.65 16.11
N GLU A 326 -14.64 -12.71 16.88
CA GLU A 326 -13.89 -12.69 18.14
C GLU A 326 -12.46 -13.21 17.92
N TRP A 327 -11.44 -12.51 18.44
CA TRP A 327 -10.09 -13.09 18.54
C TRP A 327 -9.95 -13.81 19.86
N VAL A 328 -9.97 -15.15 19.82
CA VAL A 328 -9.92 -15.99 21.01
C VAL A 328 -8.54 -16.63 21.17
N ALA A 329 -8.20 -16.97 22.41
CA ALA A 329 -6.99 -17.75 22.69
C ALA A 329 -7.05 -19.09 21.94
N GLY A 330 -6.03 -19.35 21.12
CA GLY A 330 -5.94 -20.58 20.34
C GLY A 330 -4.65 -20.59 19.52
N GLN A 331 -4.02 -21.75 19.41
CA GLN A 331 -2.81 -21.86 18.60
C GLN A 331 -3.20 -21.95 17.13
N GLN A 332 -2.58 -21.11 16.30
CA GLN A 332 -2.62 -21.34 14.85
C GLN A 332 -2.11 -22.76 14.56
N PRO A 333 -2.72 -23.49 13.60
CA PRO A 333 -2.19 -24.76 13.17
C PRO A 333 -0.74 -24.50 12.78
N VAL A 334 0.17 -25.26 13.40
CA VAL A 334 1.59 -25.20 13.05
C VAL A 334 1.65 -25.35 11.55
N LYS A 335 2.05 -24.29 10.84
CA LYS A 335 2.28 -24.35 9.40
C LYS A 335 3.23 -25.53 9.21
N ALA A 336 2.76 -26.59 8.57
CA ALA A 336 3.57 -27.78 8.38
C ALA A 336 4.89 -27.30 7.77
N GLU A 337 6.02 -27.60 8.42
CA GLU A 337 7.31 -27.27 7.85
C GLU A 337 7.34 -27.85 6.45
N GLU A 338 7.42 -26.98 5.44
CA GLU A 338 7.50 -27.41 4.05
C GLU A 338 8.84 -28.12 3.90
N LYS A 339 8.80 -29.43 4.09
CA LYS A 339 9.95 -30.29 3.86
C LYS A 339 10.36 -30.12 2.41
N THR A 340 11.52 -29.53 2.21
CA THR A 340 12.06 -29.34 0.86
C THR A 340 12.95 -30.54 0.58
N GLU A 341 12.53 -31.41 -0.35
CA GLU A 341 13.36 -32.50 -0.86
C GLU A 341 13.86 -32.15 -2.26
N ILE A 342 15.19 -32.06 -2.41
CA ILE A 342 15.86 -31.84 -3.69
C ILE A 342 16.64 -33.10 -4.05
N LYS A 343 16.43 -33.64 -5.25
CA LYS A 343 17.14 -34.82 -5.76
C LYS A 343 17.91 -34.49 -7.03
N LEU A 344 19.16 -34.96 -7.09
CA LEU A 344 20.03 -34.86 -8.27
C LEU A 344 20.72 -36.20 -8.51
N THR A 345 20.78 -36.65 -9.76
CA THR A 345 21.53 -37.85 -10.15
C THR A 345 22.79 -37.47 -10.91
N ILE A 346 23.94 -38.02 -10.53
CA ILE A 346 25.21 -37.76 -11.22
C ILE A 346 25.10 -38.10 -12.70
N GLY A 347 25.55 -37.18 -13.56
CA GLY A 347 25.51 -37.33 -15.02
C GLY A 347 24.14 -37.06 -15.66
N LYS A 348 23.08 -36.85 -14.86
CA LYS A 348 21.76 -36.44 -15.36
C LYS A 348 21.62 -34.92 -15.27
N ALA A 349 21.24 -34.29 -16.38
CA ALA A 349 21.01 -32.84 -16.46
C ALA A 349 19.58 -32.48 -15.98
N GLU A 350 19.22 -32.93 -14.78
CA GLU A 350 17.90 -32.75 -14.19
C GLU A 350 18.02 -32.62 -12.66
N ILE A 351 17.19 -31.76 -12.09
CA ILE A 351 16.97 -31.59 -10.65
C ILE A 351 15.50 -31.79 -10.36
N THR A 352 15.18 -32.50 -9.29
CA THR A 352 13.80 -32.64 -8.82
C THR A 352 13.64 -31.93 -7.48
N THR A 353 12.66 -31.02 -7.36
CA THR A 353 12.31 -30.35 -6.10
C THR A 353 10.88 -30.74 -5.74
N ASN A 354 10.68 -31.39 -4.60
CA ASN A 354 9.38 -31.87 -4.12
C ASN A 354 8.59 -32.68 -5.16
N GLY A 355 9.29 -33.43 -6.02
CA GLY A 355 8.70 -34.24 -7.09
C GLY A 355 8.61 -33.55 -8.45
N GLU A 356 8.80 -32.22 -8.53
CA GLU A 356 8.80 -31.48 -9.79
C GLU A 356 10.19 -31.45 -10.43
N ALA A 357 10.29 -31.88 -11.69
CA ALA A 357 11.56 -31.93 -12.42
C ALA A 357 11.84 -30.64 -13.21
N LYS A 358 13.07 -30.14 -13.11
CA LYS A 358 13.61 -29.01 -13.88
C LYS A 358 14.90 -29.44 -14.59
N ALA A 359 15.07 -29.01 -15.84
CA ALA A 359 16.30 -29.26 -16.58
C ALA A 359 17.46 -28.44 -15.99
N LEU A 360 18.65 -29.04 -15.97
CA LEU A 360 19.89 -28.36 -15.62
C LEU A 360 20.68 -28.04 -16.88
N ASP A 361 21.35 -26.89 -16.88
CA ASP A 361 22.24 -26.52 -17.99
C ASP A 361 23.51 -27.40 -18.03
N VAL A 362 23.96 -27.87 -16.86
CA VAL A 362 25.12 -28.75 -16.69
C VAL A 362 24.74 -29.82 -15.66
N PRO A 363 25.02 -31.11 -15.90
CA PRO A 363 24.70 -32.16 -14.94
C PRO A 363 25.55 -32.06 -13.66
N ALA A 364 25.02 -32.57 -12.55
CA ALA A 364 25.83 -32.83 -11.36
C ALA A 364 26.93 -33.85 -11.70
N GLN A 365 28.14 -33.63 -11.20
CA GLN A 365 29.31 -34.45 -11.54
C GLN A 365 30.25 -34.65 -10.36
N ILE A 366 31.08 -35.70 -10.42
CA ILE A 366 32.09 -35.96 -9.39
C ILE A 366 33.43 -35.38 -9.87
N ILE A 367 33.97 -34.45 -9.10
CA ILE A 367 35.30 -33.86 -9.33
C ILE A 367 36.07 -33.95 -8.01
N ASP A 368 37.31 -34.47 -8.06
CA ASP A 368 38.17 -34.67 -6.89
C ASP A 368 37.47 -35.39 -5.71
N SER A 369 36.71 -36.44 -6.05
CA SER A 369 35.93 -37.23 -5.08
C SER A 369 34.89 -36.40 -4.30
N ARG A 370 34.38 -35.32 -4.90
CA ARG A 370 33.25 -34.53 -4.39
C ARG A 370 32.16 -34.38 -5.45
N THR A 371 30.92 -34.43 -5.00
CA THR A 371 29.77 -34.13 -5.86
C THR A 371 29.64 -32.62 -6.04
N MET A 372 29.91 -32.17 -7.26
CA MET A 372 29.83 -30.81 -7.72
C MET A 372 28.50 -30.60 -8.43
N VAL A 373 27.75 -29.57 -8.02
CA VAL A 373 26.40 -29.27 -8.52
C VAL A 373 26.30 -27.84 -9.05
N PRO A 374 25.44 -27.56 -10.04
CA PRO A 374 25.18 -26.20 -10.49
C PRO A 374 24.64 -25.35 -9.33
N LEU A 375 25.45 -24.39 -8.89
CA LEU A 375 25.17 -23.61 -7.69
C LEU A 375 23.80 -22.93 -7.74
N ARG A 376 23.52 -22.27 -8.87
CA ARG A 376 22.27 -21.52 -9.08
C ARG A 376 21.05 -22.43 -8.97
N ALA A 377 21.11 -23.64 -9.51
CA ALA A 377 20.00 -24.57 -9.48
C ALA A 377 19.64 -24.99 -8.05
N ILE A 378 20.63 -25.21 -7.17
CA ILE A 378 20.36 -25.55 -5.78
C ILE A 378 19.81 -24.36 -5.00
N PHE A 379 20.37 -23.16 -5.19
CA PHE A 379 19.88 -21.96 -4.53
C PHE A 379 18.45 -21.62 -4.95
N GLU A 380 18.14 -21.65 -6.25
CA GLU A 380 16.78 -21.46 -6.75
C GLU A 380 15.82 -22.54 -6.24
N ALA A 381 16.25 -23.82 -6.23
CA ALA A 381 15.45 -24.92 -5.68
C ALA A 381 15.19 -24.77 -4.17
N LEU A 382 16.09 -24.10 -3.46
CA LEU A 382 15.90 -23.71 -2.07
C LEU A 382 15.13 -22.38 -1.92
N GLY A 383 14.71 -21.71 -3.00
CA GLY A 383 14.01 -20.43 -2.94
C GLY A 383 14.90 -19.23 -2.56
N ALA A 384 16.22 -19.33 -2.77
CA ALA A 384 17.15 -18.24 -2.55
C ALA A 384 17.35 -17.42 -3.83
N SER A 385 17.55 -16.10 -3.70
CA SER A 385 17.98 -15.25 -4.81
C SER A 385 19.43 -15.54 -5.17
N VAL A 386 19.83 -15.29 -6.42
CA VAL A 386 21.22 -15.52 -6.88
C VAL A 386 21.67 -14.37 -7.76
N GLU A 387 22.67 -13.64 -7.30
CA GLU A 387 23.33 -12.56 -8.03
C GLU A 387 24.76 -12.94 -8.40
N TRP A 388 25.19 -12.48 -9.57
CA TRP A 388 26.54 -12.70 -10.10
C TRP A 388 27.23 -11.36 -10.34
N ASP A 389 28.38 -11.16 -9.70
CA ASP A 389 29.30 -10.07 -10.01
C ASP A 389 30.38 -10.59 -10.96
N ASP A 390 30.36 -10.09 -12.20
CA ASP A 390 31.31 -10.51 -13.22
C ASP A 390 32.72 -9.95 -13.00
N ALA A 391 32.84 -8.77 -12.37
CA ALA A 391 34.12 -8.11 -12.14
C ALA A 391 34.94 -8.83 -11.07
N THR A 392 34.27 -9.28 -10.00
CA THR A 392 34.93 -9.99 -8.90
C THR A 392 34.82 -11.51 -9.01
N LYS A 393 34.02 -12.02 -9.96
CA LYS A 393 33.67 -13.44 -10.10
C LYS A 393 33.07 -13.99 -8.81
N THR A 394 32.14 -13.23 -8.23
CA THR A 394 31.49 -13.55 -6.96
C THR A 394 30.00 -13.85 -7.17
N VAL A 395 29.54 -14.93 -6.56
CA VAL A 395 28.11 -15.22 -6.41
C VAL A 395 27.65 -14.76 -5.04
N THR A 396 26.56 -13.99 -4.98
CA THR A 396 25.85 -13.65 -3.74
C THR A 396 24.46 -14.29 -3.77
N SER A 397 24.06 -14.94 -2.69
CA SER A 397 22.73 -15.54 -2.58
C SER A 397 22.10 -15.23 -1.24
N VAL A 398 20.80 -14.89 -1.25
CA VAL A 398 20.06 -14.49 -0.05
C VAL A 398 18.76 -15.29 0.06
N LYS A 399 18.50 -15.82 1.25
CA LYS A 399 17.20 -16.40 1.64
C LYS A 399 16.90 -16.06 3.09
N GLY A 400 15.84 -15.29 3.33
CA GLY A 400 15.55 -14.75 4.68
C GLY A 400 16.79 -14.05 5.24
N ASP A 401 17.18 -14.41 6.45
CA ASP A 401 18.34 -13.82 7.15
C ASP A 401 19.69 -14.49 6.78
N THR A 402 19.71 -15.39 5.80
CA THR A 402 20.93 -16.09 5.36
C THR A 402 21.48 -15.50 4.07
N THR A 403 22.69 -14.94 4.14
CA THR A 403 23.48 -14.45 3.01
C THR A 403 24.70 -15.34 2.80
N VAL A 404 24.86 -15.84 1.58
CA VAL A 404 26.00 -16.66 1.16
C VAL A 404 26.77 -15.92 0.06
N LYS A 405 28.10 -15.77 0.23
CA LYS A 405 29.00 -15.20 -0.78
C LYS A 405 30.09 -16.19 -1.14
N LEU A 406 30.28 -16.41 -2.43
CA LEU A 406 31.26 -17.36 -2.96
C LEU A 406 32.03 -16.74 -4.11
N THR A 407 33.36 -16.72 -4.02
CA THR A 407 34.22 -16.25 -5.10
C THR A 407 34.84 -17.45 -5.82
N ILE A 408 34.74 -17.47 -7.15
CA ILE A 408 35.25 -18.58 -7.97
C ILE A 408 36.76 -18.76 -7.76
N GLY A 409 37.20 -20.01 -7.64
CA GLY A 409 38.59 -20.37 -7.43
C GLY A 409 39.09 -20.22 -5.99
N GLN A 410 38.31 -19.63 -5.08
CA GLN A 410 38.63 -19.61 -3.66
C GLN A 410 38.22 -20.94 -2.99
N ALA A 411 39.04 -21.40 -2.04
CA ALA A 411 38.76 -22.59 -1.23
C ALA A 411 37.92 -22.26 0.02
N SER A 412 37.14 -21.18 -0.02
CA SER A 412 36.27 -20.74 1.08
C SER A 412 34.95 -20.16 0.56
N ILE A 413 33.95 -20.20 1.43
CA ILE A 413 32.61 -19.63 1.25
C ILE A 413 32.26 -18.80 2.48
N ASN A 414 31.67 -17.63 2.30
CA ASN A 414 31.24 -16.76 3.39
C ASN A 414 29.74 -16.95 3.64
N VAL A 415 29.34 -17.25 4.87
CA VAL A 415 27.93 -17.42 5.28
C VAL A 415 27.67 -16.48 6.45
N ASN A 416 26.78 -15.51 6.27
CA ASN A 416 26.45 -14.48 7.27
C ASN A 416 27.70 -13.78 7.84
N GLY A 417 28.70 -13.51 7.00
CA GLY A 417 29.94 -12.85 7.41
C GLY A 417 31.02 -13.80 7.93
N ALA A 418 30.73 -15.09 8.15
CA ALA A 418 31.71 -16.08 8.61
C ALA A 418 32.24 -16.96 7.45
N ASP A 419 33.56 -17.05 7.33
CA ASP A 419 34.20 -17.90 6.32
C ASP A 419 34.22 -19.38 6.74
N LYS A 420 33.84 -20.25 5.80
CA LYS A 420 33.91 -21.71 5.89
C LYS A 420 34.78 -22.25 4.78
N ALA A 421 35.59 -23.27 5.06
CA ALA A 421 36.43 -23.92 4.06
C ALA A 421 35.62 -24.78 3.10
N LEU A 422 36.04 -24.84 1.84
CA LEU A 422 35.52 -25.76 0.83
C LEU A 422 36.49 -26.92 0.63
N ASP A 423 35.97 -28.14 0.59
CA ASP A 423 36.76 -29.34 0.29
C ASP A 423 37.38 -29.28 -1.13
N VAL A 424 36.63 -28.71 -2.08
CA VAL A 424 37.05 -28.47 -3.46
C VAL A 424 36.61 -27.05 -3.82
N PRO A 425 37.50 -26.18 -4.35
CA PRO A 425 37.14 -24.84 -4.77
C PRO A 425 35.99 -24.82 -5.79
N ALA A 426 35.20 -23.75 -5.74
CA ALA A 426 34.18 -23.54 -6.76
C ALA A 426 34.84 -23.31 -8.13
N GLN A 427 34.27 -23.93 -9.17
CA GLN A 427 34.85 -23.95 -10.51
C GLN A 427 33.81 -23.69 -11.58
N ILE A 428 34.23 -23.14 -12.73
CA ILE A 428 33.35 -22.93 -13.88
C ILE A 428 33.52 -24.11 -14.83
N VAL A 429 32.44 -24.82 -15.09
CA VAL A 429 32.35 -25.88 -16.10
C VAL A 429 31.22 -25.52 -17.05
N ASP A 430 31.49 -25.49 -18.35
CA ASP A 430 30.52 -25.14 -19.39
C ASP A 430 29.72 -23.86 -19.08
N SER A 431 30.44 -22.82 -18.63
CA SER A 431 29.85 -21.52 -18.24
C SER A 431 28.85 -21.59 -17.08
N ARG A 432 28.96 -22.59 -16.21
CA ARG A 432 28.22 -22.71 -14.95
C ARG A 432 29.15 -22.89 -13.77
N THR A 433 28.85 -22.20 -12.68
CA THR A 433 29.54 -22.38 -11.40
C THR A 433 29.11 -23.68 -10.75
N LEU A 434 30.05 -24.58 -10.55
CA LEU A 434 29.89 -25.80 -9.78
C LEU A 434 30.61 -25.70 -8.43
N VAL A 435 29.97 -26.26 -7.42
CA VAL A 435 30.40 -26.16 -6.02
C VAL A 435 30.06 -27.46 -5.27
N PRO A 436 30.79 -27.84 -4.21
CA PRO A 436 30.43 -29.03 -3.44
C PRO A 436 29.02 -28.90 -2.86
N VAL A 437 28.16 -29.86 -3.16
CA VAL A 437 26.73 -29.82 -2.78
C VAL A 437 26.53 -29.64 -1.27
N ARG A 438 27.37 -30.27 -0.45
CA ARG A 438 27.32 -30.18 1.01
C ARG A 438 27.56 -28.76 1.52
N ALA A 439 28.55 -28.06 0.98
CA ALA A 439 28.87 -26.70 1.41
C ALA A 439 27.70 -25.74 1.21
N ILE A 440 26.97 -25.91 0.10
CA ILE A 440 25.79 -25.10 -0.23
C ILE A 440 24.59 -25.48 0.64
N ALA A 441 24.29 -26.78 0.74
CA ALA A 441 23.17 -27.28 1.53
C ALA A 441 23.30 -26.88 3.02
N GLU A 442 24.46 -27.09 3.62
CA GLU A 442 24.74 -26.75 5.03
C GLU A 442 24.72 -25.23 5.28
N SER A 443 25.03 -24.41 4.27
CA SER A 443 24.94 -22.96 4.39
C SER A 443 23.51 -22.48 4.64
N PHE A 444 22.51 -23.26 4.22
CA PHE A 444 21.09 -23.00 4.48
C PHE A 444 20.48 -23.94 5.53
N GLY A 445 21.32 -24.68 6.28
CA GLY A 445 20.88 -25.60 7.32
C GLY A 445 20.20 -26.87 6.81
N CYS A 446 20.48 -27.28 5.57
CA CYS A 446 19.92 -28.50 4.99
C CYS A 446 20.83 -29.72 5.26
N GLU A 447 20.24 -30.91 5.31
CA GLU A 447 20.94 -32.19 5.35
C GLU A 447 21.19 -32.73 3.94
N VAL A 448 22.25 -33.52 3.77
CA VAL A 448 22.60 -34.13 2.48
C VAL A 448 22.79 -35.64 2.61
N GLY A 449 21.93 -36.40 1.93
CA GLY A 449 22.05 -37.83 1.72
C GLY A 449 22.73 -38.19 0.40
N TRP A 450 23.39 -39.34 0.38
CA TRP A 450 24.01 -39.94 -0.81
C TRP A 450 23.57 -41.39 -0.95
N ASP A 451 23.01 -41.72 -2.12
CA ASP A 451 22.68 -43.08 -2.52
C ASP A 451 23.70 -43.56 -3.56
N ASP A 452 24.58 -44.47 -3.15
CA ASP A 452 25.66 -44.95 -4.03
C ASP A 452 25.16 -45.79 -5.22
N PRO A 453 24.21 -46.74 -5.05
CA PRO A 453 23.71 -47.55 -6.16
C PRO A 453 23.10 -46.73 -7.30
N THR A 454 22.33 -45.69 -6.97
CA THR A 454 21.65 -44.83 -7.96
C THR A 454 22.46 -43.58 -8.31
N LYS A 455 23.57 -43.34 -7.60
CA LYS A 455 24.39 -42.11 -7.69
C LYS A 455 23.54 -40.86 -7.52
N THR A 456 22.65 -40.88 -6.52
CA THR A 456 21.69 -39.81 -6.24
C THR A 456 22.08 -39.04 -4.99
N VAL A 457 22.09 -37.71 -5.09
CA VAL A 457 22.14 -36.81 -3.95
C VAL A 457 20.73 -36.41 -3.57
N THR A 458 20.40 -36.48 -2.29
CA THR A 458 19.15 -35.97 -1.72
C THR A 458 19.48 -34.87 -0.74
N ILE A 459 18.88 -33.69 -0.88
CA ILE A 459 18.99 -32.58 0.06
C ILE A 459 17.63 -32.43 0.74
N THR A 460 17.60 -32.41 2.07
CA THR A 460 16.38 -32.25 2.86
C THR A 460 16.50 -31.07 3.81
N LYS A 461 15.44 -30.26 3.89
CA LYS A 461 15.27 -29.21 4.90
C LYS A 461 14.00 -29.45 5.69
#